data_AF-A0A1G0T4S9-F1
#
_entry.id   AF-A0A1G0T4S9-F1
#
_cell.length_a   1.000
_cell.length_b   1.000
_cell.length_c   1.000
_cell.angle_alpha   90.00
_cell.angle_beta   90.00
_cell.angle_gamma   90.00
#
_symmetry.space_group_name_H-M   'P 1'
#
loop_
_entity.id
_entity.type
_entity.pdbx_description
1 polymer ?
#
loop_
_entity_poly.entity_id
_entity_poly.type
_entity_poly.pdbx_seq_one_letter_code
_entity_poly.pdbx_strand_id
1 'polypeptide(L)' 'MENKKYHYYRIYDDHEELDFIKSTIEYKEIRKLLEKFENIHKEYYNPEFLDFLKERDPEAEIIEVTNIFYD' A
#
# COMPACT_ATOMS: atom_id res chain seq x y z
N MET A 1 1.38 -23.39 -10.57
CA MET A 1 1.44 -22.21 -9.68
C MET A 1 1.67 -21.02 -10.59
N GLU A 2 0.67 -20.16 -10.79
CA GLU A 2 0.90 -18.92 -11.52
C GLU A 2 1.91 -18.07 -10.74
N ASN A 3 2.91 -17.53 -11.44
CA ASN A 3 3.81 -16.55 -10.84
C ASN A 3 2.99 -15.29 -10.55
N LYS A 4 2.64 -15.10 -9.27
CA LYS A 4 1.97 -13.87 -8.83
C LYS A 4 2.89 -12.68 -9.11
N LYS A 5 2.35 -11.70 -9.82
CA LYS A 5 3.05 -10.45 -10.10
C LYS A 5 2.81 -9.50 -8.94
N TYR A 6 3.89 -9.10 -8.28
CA TYR A 6 3.83 -8.07 -7.25
C TYR A 6 4.08 -6.70 -7.86
N HIS A 7 3.37 -5.74 -7.29
CA HIS A 7 3.47 -4.32 -7.58
C HIS A 7 3.83 -3.58 -6.29
N TYR A 8 4.54 -2.47 -6.45
CA TYR A 8 5.07 -1.67 -5.34
C TYR A 8 4.61 -0.24 -5.50
N TYR A 9 4.04 0.31 -4.44
CA TYR A 9 3.37 1.61 -4.44
C TYR A 9 3.92 2.46 -3.33
N ARG A 10 4.13 3.73 -3.63
CA ARG A 10 4.45 4.75 -2.64
C ARG A 10 3.15 5.38 -2.16
N ILE A 11 2.93 5.41 -0.86
CA ILE A 11 1.76 6.03 -0.24
C ILE A 11 2.19 7.03 0.83
N TYR A 12 1.34 8.04 1.02
CA TYR A 12 1.47 9.02 2.09
C TYR A 12 0.16 9.03 2.83
N ASP A 13 0.22 9.00 4.15
CA ASP A 13 -0.96 9.23 4.97
C ASP A 13 -1.19 10.72 5.23
N ASP A 14 -2.23 11.04 6.00
CA ASP A 14 -2.59 12.42 6.31
C ASP A 14 -1.58 13.15 7.21
N HIS A 15 -0.61 12.41 7.78
CA HIS A 15 0.51 12.95 8.56
C HIS A 15 1.80 13.13 7.75
N GLU A 16 1.71 12.99 6.42
CA GLU A 16 2.86 13.01 5.50
C GLU A 16 3.84 11.86 5.74
N GLU A 17 3.44 10.80 6.45
CA GLU A 17 4.27 9.62 6.67
C GLU A 17 4.33 8.78 5.41
N LEU A 18 5.56 8.50 4.98
CA LEU A 18 5.84 7.80 3.73
C LEU A 18 6.04 6.31 3.98
N ASP A 19 5.17 5.50 3.38
CA ASP A 19 5.33 4.06 3.31
C ASP A 19 5.35 3.55 1.87
N PHE A 20 5.81 2.31 1.73
CA PHE A 20 5.69 1.55 0.50
C PHE A 20 4.79 0.34 0.73
N ILE A 21 3.82 0.12 -0.15
CA ILE A 21 2.99 -1.08 -0.13
C ILE A 21 3.40 -2.00 -1.27
N LYS A 22 3.57 -3.28 -0.95
CA LYS A 22 3.59 -4.38 -1.91
C LYS A 22 2.19 -4.99 -2.00
N SER A 23 1.71 -5.24 -3.21
CA SER A 23 0.42 -5.89 -3.45
C SER A 23 0.40 -6.65 -4.77
N THR A 24 -0.48 -7.64 -4.89
CA THR A 24 -0.82 -8.32 -6.15
C THR A 24 -1.83 -7.55 -7.00
N ILE A 25 -2.45 -6.51 -6.43
CA ILE A 25 -3.45 -5.66 -7.10
C ILE A 25 -2.76 -4.64 -8.00
N GLU A 26 -3.23 -4.47 -9.23
CA GLU A 26 -2.67 -3.52 -10.18
C GLU A 26 -3.00 -2.05 -9.85
N TYR A 27 -2.18 -1.13 -10.36
CA TYR A 27 -2.22 0.31 -10.03
C TYR A 27 -3.62 0.93 -10.14
N LYS A 28 -4.35 0.64 -11.23
CA LYS A 28 -5.67 1.23 -11.47
C LYS A 28 -6.67 0.84 -10.40
N GLU A 29 -6.59 -0.38 -9.88
CA GLU A 29 -7.51 -0.86 -8.86
C GLU A 29 -7.08 -0.40 -7.47
N ILE A 30 -5.78 -0.40 -7.18
CA ILE A 30 -5.25 0.14 -5.91
C ILE A 30 -5.64 1.61 -5.72
N ARG A 31 -5.61 2.41 -6.79
CA ARG A 31 -6.00 3.81 -6.74
C ARG A 31 -7.48 3.99 -6.39
N LYS A 32 -8.37 3.17 -6.96
CA LYS A 32 -9.80 3.22 -6.61
C LYS A 32 -10.05 2.79 -5.17
N LEU A 33 -9.29 1.79 -4.70
CA LEU A 33 -9.37 1.33 -3.32
C LEU A 33 -8.94 2.43 -2.36
N LEU A 34 -7.86 3.14 -2.68
CA LEU A 34 -7.41 4.31 -1.92
C LEU A 34 -8.48 5.42 -1.92
N GLU A 35 -8.97 5.83 -3.09
CA GLU A 35 -10.03 6.86 -3.19
C GLU A 35 -11.28 6.45 -2.41
N LYS A 36 -11.67 5.16 -2.44
CA LYS A 36 -12.80 4.65 -1.66
C LYS A 36 -12.52 4.73 -0.16
N PHE A 37 -11.31 4.38 0.25
CA PHE A 37 -10.89 4.40 1.64
C PHE A 37 -10.90 5.84 2.19
N GLU A 38 -10.31 6.79 1.46
CA GLU A 38 -10.29 8.22 1.79
C GLU A 38 -11.70 8.83 1.88
N ASN A 39 -12.65 8.40 1.04
CA ASN A 39 -14.03 8.92 1.12
C ASN A 39 -14.80 8.47 2.37
N ILE A 40 -14.34 7.41 3.05
CA ILE A 40 -15.00 6.85 4.24
C ILE A 40 -14.35 7.36 5.52
N HIS A 41 -13.08 7.77 5.44
CA HIS A 41 -12.28 8.20 6.59
C HIS A 41 -12.05 9.71 6.54
N LYS A 42 -12.14 10.37 7.70
CA LYS A 42 -11.85 11.81 7.79
C LYS A 42 -10.34 12.09 7.81
N GLU A 43 -9.60 11.12 8.32
CA GLU A 43 -8.16 11.05 8.48
C GLU A 43 -7.81 9.56 8.42
N TYR A 44 -6.68 9.19 7.85
CA TYR A 44 -6.23 7.81 7.82
C TYR A 44 -4.72 7.67 8.01
N TYR A 45 -4.32 6.49 8.47
CA TYR A 45 -2.92 6.06 8.57
C TYR A 45 -2.62 4.93 7.59
N ASN A 46 -1.38 4.87 7.08
CA ASN A 46 -0.96 3.83 6.13
C ASN A 46 -1.27 2.38 6.59
N PRO A 47 -1.10 2.00 7.88
CA PRO A 47 -1.48 0.67 8.36
C PRO A 47 -2.98 0.37 8.25
N GLU A 48 -3.84 1.37 8.39
CA GLU A 48 -5.30 1.19 8.27
C GLU A 48 -5.68 0.93 6.81
N PHE A 49 -5.04 1.63 5.88
CA PHE A 49 -5.20 1.35 4.45
C PHE A 49 -4.69 -0.05 4.09
N LEU A 50 -3.58 -0.49 4.70
CA LEU A 50 -3.08 -1.85 4.53
C LEU A 50 -4.09 -2.89 5.00
N ASP A 51 -4.71 -2.70 6.17
CA ASP A 51 -5.71 -3.64 6.69
C ASP A 51 -6.95 -3.71 5.80
N PHE A 52 -7.40 -2.57 5.27
CA PHE A 52 -8.46 -2.52 4.25
C PHE A 52 -8.07 -3.26 2.95
N LEU A 53 -6.81 -3.16 2.55
CA LEU A 53 -6.28 -3.83 1.36
C LEU A 53 -6.20 -5.36 1.57
N LYS A 54 -5.85 -5.82 2.77
CA LYS A 54 -5.74 -7.25 3.13
C LYS A 54 -7.05 -8.03 3.03
N GLU A 55 -8.21 -7.36 3.08
CA GLU A 55 -9.50 -7.99 2.79
C GLU A 55 -9.58 -8.54 1.36
N ARG A 56 -8.81 -7.97 0.43
CA ARG A 56 -8.82 -8.28 -1.01
C ARG A 56 -7.51 -8.91 -1.47
N ASP A 57 -6.41 -8.53 -0.85
CA ASP A 57 -5.09 -9.06 -1.11
C ASP A 57 -4.40 -9.45 0.21
N PRO A 58 -4.58 -10.70 0.68
CA PRO A 58 -3.97 -11.17 1.93
C PRO A 58 -2.44 -11.13 1.95
N GLU A 59 -1.79 -10.96 0.79
CA GLU A 59 -0.34 -10.84 0.67
C GLU A 59 0.14 -9.38 0.66
N ALA A 60 -0.77 -8.42 0.82
CA ALA A 60 -0.41 -7.02 0.94
C ALA A 60 0.41 -6.76 2.20
N GLU A 61 1.50 -6.00 2.06
CA GLU A 61 2.39 -5.63 3.14
C GLU A 61 2.95 -4.20 2.97
N ILE A 62 3.16 -3.49 4.08
CA ILE A 62 4.02 -2.32 4.11
C ILE A 62 5.47 -2.83 4.12
N ILE A 63 6.32 -2.24 3.29
CA ILE A 63 7.74 -2.59 3.18
C ILE A 63 8.61 -1.41 3.62
N GLU A 64 9.62 -1.72 4.42
CA GLU A 64 10.66 -0.78 4.80
C GLU A 64 11.71 -0.71 3.69
N VAL A 65 12.05 0.50 3.24
CA VAL A 65 13.11 0.73 2.26
C VAL A 65 14.36 1.23 2.99
N THR A 66 15.34 0.34 3.16
CA THR A 66 16.62 0.67 3.76
C THR A 66 17.64 1.08 2.68
N ASN A 67 18.31 2.21 2.87
CA ASN A 67 19.40 2.62 1.99
C ASN A 67 20.62 1.71 2.19
N ILE A 68 21.22 1.26 1.08
CA ILE A 68 22.53 0.60 1.09
C ILE A 68 23.53 1.63 0.57
N PHE A 69 24.49 2.03 1.41
CA PHE A 69 25.58 2.91 1.03
C PHE A 69 26.78 2.09 0.57
N TYR A 70 27.45 2.53 -0.48
CA TYR A 70 28.75 2.00 -0.86
C TYR A 70 29.81 2.81 -0.09
N ASP A 71 30.47 2.18 0.89
CA ASP A 71 31.65 2.72 1.56
C ASP A 71 32.83 2.93 0.59
#